data_AF-A0A161M9P4-F1
#
_entry.id   AF-A0A161M9P4-F1
#
_cell.length_a   1.000
_cell.length_b   1.000
_cell.length_c   1.000
_cell.angle_alpha   90.00
_cell.angle_beta   90.00
_cell.angle_gamma   90.00
#
_symmetry.space_group_name_H-M   'P 1'
#
loop_
_entity.id
_entity.type
_entity.pdbx_description
1 polymer ?
#
loop_
_entity_poly.entity_id
_entity_poly.type
_entity_poly.pdbx_seq_one_letter_code
_entity_poly.pdbx_strand_id
1 'polypeptide(L)'
;VRHRLCPYLDTINRQVLDFDFEKLCSVSLSRINVYACLVCGKYFQDSSLDDIKYVLNPTFTSDHIRSLDTSDKLSRAIDGTLYLPGIVGLNNIKANDYCNVILQALCHVTPLRDFFLREINYARVKRPPGDSSFLLVQRFGELMRKLWNPRNFKAHVSPHEMLQAVVLWSRKKFQFTKQGDPIDFLSWFLNALHIALNGNKNPESSIIYRTFLGAMRIRTRKIPPVELEERQRSELLLTQEYQESVADSPFLYLTCDLPPPPLFKDEIMENIIPQVNLFTLLTKFNGETEKEYKTYKENF
;
A
#
# COMPACT_ATOMS: atom_id res chain seq x y z
N VAL A 1 15.71 11.41 -48.17
CA VAL A 1 16.01 11.64 -46.74
C VAL A 1 15.49 13.02 -46.37
N ARG A 2 14.82 13.19 -45.22
CA ARG A 2 14.13 14.40 -44.68
C ARG A 2 12.62 14.47 -44.95
N HIS A 3 11.84 14.11 -43.92
CA HIS A 3 10.53 14.66 -43.49
C HIS A 3 9.85 13.72 -42.48
N ARG A 4 10.57 13.33 -41.41
CA ARG A 4 9.98 12.62 -40.24
C ARG A 4 10.04 13.44 -38.95
N LEU A 5 10.53 14.67 -38.99
CA LEU A 5 10.52 15.56 -37.83
C LEU A 5 9.31 16.47 -37.94
N CYS A 6 8.39 16.33 -36.99
CA CYS A 6 7.30 17.28 -36.81
C CYS A 6 7.93 18.64 -36.42
N PRO A 7 7.66 19.74 -37.15
CA PRO A 7 8.31 21.04 -36.90
C PRO A 7 7.89 21.66 -35.56
N TYR A 8 6.89 21.08 -34.89
CA TYR A 8 6.35 21.55 -33.62
C TYR A 8 6.90 20.77 -32.42
N LEU A 9 7.91 19.92 -32.58
CA LEU A 9 8.52 19.23 -31.43
C LEU A 9 9.17 20.21 -30.46
N ASP A 10 9.72 21.31 -30.97
CA ASP A 10 10.37 22.35 -30.16
C ASP A 10 9.38 23.15 -29.31
N THR A 11 8.07 23.08 -29.60
CA THR A 11 7.04 23.75 -28.79
C THR A 11 6.66 22.94 -27.54
N ILE A 12 7.20 21.75 -27.35
CA ILE A 12 6.87 20.89 -26.21
C ILE A 12 7.57 21.40 -24.96
N ASN A 13 6.79 22.03 -24.07
CA ASN A 13 7.25 22.39 -22.75
C ASN A 13 7.09 21.20 -21.78
N ARG A 14 8.19 20.57 -21.40
CA ARG A 14 8.19 19.41 -20.50
C ARG A 14 7.84 19.75 -19.04
N GLN A 15 8.01 21.01 -18.62
CA GLN A 15 7.72 21.45 -17.25
C GLN A 15 6.23 21.43 -16.91
N VAL A 16 5.37 21.58 -17.93
CA VAL A 16 3.90 21.57 -17.76
C VAL A 16 3.28 20.20 -18.01
N LEU A 17 4.08 19.20 -18.41
CA LEU A 17 3.59 17.84 -18.64
C LEU A 17 3.34 17.13 -17.31
N ASP A 18 2.10 16.70 -17.11
CA ASP A 18 1.67 15.92 -15.97
C ASP A 18 0.91 14.68 -16.43
N PHE A 19 1.43 13.51 -16.09
CA PHE A 19 0.88 12.22 -16.50
C PHE A 19 0.27 11.45 -15.32
N ASP A 20 0.01 12.14 -14.20
CA ASP A 20 -0.54 11.54 -12.98
C ASP A 20 -2.06 11.41 -12.96
N PHE A 21 -2.74 12.00 -13.93
CA PHE A 21 -4.20 11.99 -14.04
C PHE A 21 -4.71 11.06 -15.13
N GLU A 22 -6.02 10.84 -15.14
CA GLU A 22 -6.70 10.01 -16.14
C GLU A 22 -6.39 10.46 -17.57
N LYS A 23 -6.09 9.50 -18.45
CA LYS A 23 -5.73 9.71 -19.86
C LYS A 23 -7.00 9.95 -20.69
N LEU A 24 -7.64 11.11 -20.47
CA LEU A 24 -8.86 11.54 -21.16
C LEU A 24 -8.61 12.82 -21.96
N CYS A 25 -9.30 12.97 -23.09
CA CYS A 25 -9.41 14.25 -23.75
C CYS A 25 -10.16 15.24 -22.83
N SER A 26 -9.59 16.41 -22.56
CA SER A 26 -10.18 17.43 -21.68
C SER A 26 -11.49 18.04 -22.20
N VAL A 27 -11.82 17.84 -23.48
CA VAL A 27 -13.06 18.34 -24.11
C VAL A 27 -14.09 17.23 -24.26
N SER A 28 -13.70 16.10 -24.84
CA SER A 28 -14.63 15.00 -25.15
C SER A 28 -14.74 13.94 -24.07
N LEU A 29 -13.86 13.97 -23.05
CA LEU A 29 -13.70 12.94 -22.03
C LEU A 29 -13.51 11.53 -22.61
N SER A 30 -13.02 11.44 -23.86
CA SER A 30 -12.74 10.18 -24.54
C SER A 30 -11.31 9.70 -24.28
N ARG A 31 -11.12 8.38 -24.26
CA ARG A 31 -9.82 7.70 -24.09
C ARG A 31 -9.08 7.46 -25.43
N ILE A 32 -9.64 7.90 -26.55
CA ILE A 32 -9.14 7.57 -27.90
C ILE A 32 -8.20 8.68 -28.40
N ASN A 33 -7.03 8.29 -28.92
CA ASN A 33 -6.08 9.15 -29.66
C ASN A 33 -5.58 10.39 -28.90
N VAL A 34 -5.20 10.22 -27.63
CA VAL A 34 -4.87 11.34 -26.72
C VAL A 34 -3.61 12.14 -27.13
N TYR A 35 -2.66 11.54 -27.87
CA TYR A 35 -1.39 12.19 -28.21
C TYR A 35 -1.11 12.19 -29.72
N ALA A 36 -1.76 13.09 -30.45
CA ALA A 36 -1.51 13.35 -31.88
C ALA A 36 -1.20 14.83 -32.11
N CYS A 37 -0.36 15.11 -33.10
CA CYS A 37 -0.13 16.46 -33.61
C CYS A 37 -1.42 17.00 -34.22
N LEU A 38 -2.05 18.00 -33.60
CA LEU A 38 -3.32 18.56 -34.08
C LEU A 38 -3.19 19.30 -35.42
N VAL A 39 -1.97 19.73 -35.79
CA VAL A 39 -1.71 20.41 -37.08
C VAL A 39 -1.55 19.40 -38.22
N CYS A 40 -0.89 18.28 -37.94
CA CYS A 40 -0.46 17.33 -38.97
C CYS A 40 -1.19 15.98 -38.93
N GLY A 41 -2.07 15.77 -37.94
CA GLY A 41 -2.87 14.55 -37.76
C GLY A 41 -2.07 13.29 -37.46
N LYS A 42 -0.75 13.39 -37.33
CA LYS A 42 0.16 12.26 -37.11
C LYS A 42 0.45 12.07 -35.63
N TYR A 43 0.51 10.81 -35.20
CA TYR A 43 1.02 10.46 -33.88
C TYR A 43 2.51 10.82 -33.80
N PHE A 44 2.91 11.34 -32.65
CA PHE A 44 4.30 11.67 -32.43
C PHE A 44 5.17 10.40 -32.34
N GLN A 45 6.06 10.21 -33.32
CA GLN A 45 7.01 9.10 -33.40
C GLN A 45 8.42 9.66 -33.59
N ASP A 46 9.03 10.12 -32.49
CA ASP A 46 10.40 10.62 -32.45
C ASP A 46 11.10 10.09 -31.19
N SER A 47 12.42 9.88 -31.25
CA SER A 47 13.25 9.42 -30.12
C SER A 47 13.45 10.51 -29.07
N SER A 48 13.35 11.79 -29.45
CA SER A 48 13.37 12.93 -28.51
C SER A 48 12.18 12.94 -27.54
N LEU A 49 11.18 12.10 -27.77
CA LEU A 49 10.00 11.93 -26.93
C LEU A 49 10.04 10.65 -26.09
N ASP A 50 11.14 9.90 -26.14
CA ASP A 50 11.24 8.65 -25.39
C ASP A 50 11.26 8.89 -23.88
N ASP A 51 11.74 10.05 -23.43
CA ASP A 51 11.61 10.51 -22.04
C ASP A 51 10.13 10.70 -21.67
N ILE A 52 9.34 11.38 -22.51
CA ILE A 52 7.90 11.59 -22.32
C ILE A 52 7.14 10.26 -22.31
N LYS A 53 7.46 9.35 -23.24
CA LYS A 53 6.88 8.00 -23.26
C LYS A 53 7.23 7.23 -21.99
N TYR A 54 8.47 7.35 -21.52
CA TYR A 54 8.93 6.66 -20.32
C TYR A 54 8.28 7.21 -19.05
N VAL A 55 8.09 8.53 -18.92
CA VAL A 55 7.33 9.09 -17.78
C VAL A 55 5.85 8.71 -17.85
N LEU A 56 5.26 8.67 -19.04
CA LEU A 56 3.86 8.28 -19.25
C LEU A 56 3.59 6.82 -18.87
N ASN A 57 4.55 5.92 -19.13
CA ASN A 57 4.47 4.51 -18.76
C ASN A 57 5.88 3.96 -18.47
N PRO A 58 6.38 4.10 -17.23
CA PRO A 58 7.71 3.62 -16.88
C PRO A 58 7.78 2.10 -17.00
N THR A 59 8.82 1.59 -17.66
CA THR A 59 9.01 0.15 -17.88
C THR A 59 10.29 -0.33 -17.23
N PHE A 60 10.24 -1.49 -16.59
CA PHE A 60 11.36 -2.05 -15.84
C PHE A 60 11.72 -3.43 -16.36
N THR A 61 12.99 -3.63 -16.70
CA THR A 61 13.55 -4.95 -17.04
C THR A 61 13.93 -5.69 -15.76
N SER A 62 13.99 -7.02 -15.82
CA SER A 62 14.40 -7.83 -14.67
C SER A 62 15.81 -7.48 -14.17
N ASP A 63 16.72 -7.14 -15.09
CA ASP A 63 18.09 -6.74 -14.74
C ASP A 63 18.11 -5.38 -14.05
N HIS A 64 17.30 -4.42 -14.53
CA HIS A 64 17.16 -3.11 -13.90
C HIS A 64 16.61 -3.23 -12.48
N ILE A 65 15.59 -4.07 -12.27
CA ILE A 65 14.99 -4.31 -10.94
C ILE A 65 16.03 -4.84 -9.96
N ARG A 66 16.87 -5.80 -10.36
CA ARG A 66 17.95 -6.32 -9.49
C ARG A 66 18.98 -5.25 -9.12
N SER A 67 19.23 -4.29 -10.00
CA SER A 67 20.14 -3.18 -9.71
C SER A 67 19.54 -2.07 -8.84
N LEU A 68 18.21 -2.03 -8.63
CA LEU A 68 17.56 -0.97 -7.85
C LEU A 68 18.00 -0.97 -6.38
N ASP A 69 18.21 -2.14 -5.78
CA ASP A 69 18.60 -2.26 -4.37
C ASP A 69 20.08 -1.96 -4.11
N THR A 70 20.90 -1.90 -5.16
CA THR A 70 22.36 -1.72 -5.05
C THR A 70 22.81 -0.35 -5.53
N SER A 71 21.91 0.44 -6.11
CA SER A 71 22.24 1.71 -6.75
C SER A 71 21.88 2.89 -5.86
N ASP A 72 22.89 3.54 -5.29
CA ASP A 72 22.74 4.83 -4.57
C ASP A 72 22.76 6.05 -5.52
N LYS A 73 22.57 5.81 -6.82
CA LYS A 73 22.63 6.86 -7.83
C LYS A 73 21.42 7.79 -7.73
N LEU A 74 21.69 9.06 -7.47
CA LEU A 74 20.69 10.12 -7.55
C LEU A 74 20.22 10.33 -9.00
N SER A 75 18.90 10.41 -9.16
CA SER A 75 18.22 10.86 -10.36
C SER A 75 17.99 12.36 -10.33
N ARG A 76 17.89 12.98 -11.50
CA ARG A 76 17.65 14.42 -11.64
C ARG A 76 16.34 14.66 -12.40
N ALA A 77 15.45 15.43 -11.79
CA ALA A 77 14.23 15.91 -12.42
C ALA A 77 14.50 17.12 -13.36
N ILE A 78 13.51 17.52 -14.16
CA ILE A 78 13.69 18.59 -15.16
C ILE A 78 13.93 19.96 -14.51
N ASP A 79 13.36 20.17 -13.34
CA ASP A 79 13.57 21.35 -12.49
C ASP A 79 14.97 21.42 -11.85
N GLY A 80 15.79 20.37 -12.03
CA GLY A 80 17.11 20.25 -11.42
C GLY A 80 17.11 19.57 -10.05
N THR A 81 15.95 19.25 -9.49
CA THR A 81 15.83 18.58 -8.19
C THR A 81 16.43 17.19 -8.26
N LEU A 82 17.30 16.87 -7.29
CA LEU A 82 17.85 15.53 -7.13
C LEU A 82 16.92 14.69 -6.27
N TYR A 83 16.71 13.44 -6.65
CA TYR A 83 15.88 12.50 -5.89
C TYR A 83 16.40 11.06 -6.07
N LEU A 84 16.08 10.19 -5.11
CA LEU A 84 16.33 8.75 -5.23
C LEU A 84 15.05 8.08 -5.76
N PRO A 85 15.13 7.23 -6.80
CA PRO A 85 13.98 6.43 -7.21
C PRO A 85 13.42 5.63 -6.03
N GLY A 86 12.09 5.65 -5.86
CA GLY A 86 11.41 5.09 -4.69
C GLY A 86 11.27 6.07 -3.52
N ILE A 87 12.28 6.92 -3.25
CA ILE A 87 12.22 7.96 -2.21
C ILE A 87 11.73 9.27 -2.83
N VAL A 88 10.46 9.26 -3.25
CA VAL A 88 9.81 10.37 -3.95
C VAL A 88 8.57 10.78 -3.16
N GLY A 89 8.31 12.08 -3.02
CA GLY A 89 7.15 12.57 -2.29
C GLY A 89 5.83 12.20 -2.96
N LEU A 90 4.81 11.86 -2.18
CA LEU A 90 3.43 11.74 -2.67
C LEU A 90 2.66 13.04 -2.39
N ASN A 91 1.94 13.56 -3.37
CA ASN A 91 1.15 14.77 -3.16
C ASN A 91 0.06 14.55 -2.09
N ASN A 92 -0.05 15.50 -1.17
CA ASN A 92 -1.20 15.61 -0.29
C ASN A 92 -2.27 16.44 -0.98
N ILE A 93 -3.40 15.83 -1.32
CA ILE A 93 -4.51 16.50 -2.00
C ILE A 93 -5.37 17.22 -0.96
N LYS A 94 -5.67 16.53 0.16
CA LYS A 94 -6.37 17.08 1.33
C LYS A 94 -5.92 16.38 2.62
N ALA A 95 -6.54 15.24 2.94
CA ALA A 95 -6.31 14.47 4.15
C ALA A 95 -6.02 13.00 3.82
N ASN A 96 -5.15 12.75 2.82
CA ASN A 96 -4.76 11.42 2.35
C ASN A 96 -3.37 10.98 2.84
N ASP A 97 -2.84 11.66 3.85
CA ASP A 97 -1.58 11.32 4.51
C ASP A 97 -1.56 9.88 5.03
N TYR A 98 -2.64 9.40 5.66
CA TYR A 98 -2.76 8.03 6.13
C TYR A 98 -2.59 7.00 4.99
N CYS A 99 -3.15 7.27 3.81
CA CYS A 99 -2.95 6.44 2.61
C CYS A 99 -1.51 6.55 2.11
N ASN A 100 -0.96 7.77 2.04
CA ASN A 100 0.38 8.01 1.51
C ASN A 100 1.44 7.27 2.33
N VAL A 101 1.33 7.28 3.66
CA VAL A 101 2.24 6.54 4.55
C VAL A 101 2.22 5.04 4.24
N ILE A 102 1.04 4.45 4.08
CA ILE A 102 0.92 3.02 3.76
C ILE A 102 1.41 2.69 2.35
N LEU A 103 1.08 3.52 1.35
CA LEU A 103 1.54 3.33 -0.01
C LEU A 103 3.07 3.40 -0.10
N GLN A 104 3.69 4.34 0.62
CA GLN A 104 5.15 4.43 0.73
C GLN A 104 5.73 3.21 1.44
N ALA A 105 5.16 2.79 2.57
CA ALA A 105 5.63 1.61 3.30
C ALA A 105 5.62 0.36 2.41
N LEU A 106 4.55 0.15 1.64
CA LEU A 106 4.42 -0.98 0.71
C LEU A 106 5.35 -0.85 -0.52
N CYS A 107 5.69 0.36 -0.93
CA CYS A 107 6.57 0.65 -2.07
C CYS A 107 8.01 0.15 -1.86
N HIS A 108 8.44 0.09 -0.60
CA HIS A 108 9.77 -0.36 -0.20
C HIS A 108 9.83 -1.85 0.17
N VAL A 109 8.74 -2.59 0.04
CA VAL A 109 8.74 -4.05 0.25
C VAL A 109 9.19 -4.73 -1.03
N THR A 110 10.46 -5.16 -1.09
CA THR A 110 11.13 -5.69 -2.30
C THR A 110 10.31 -6.72 -3.08
N PRO A 111 9.77 -7.81 -2.48
CA PRO A 111 9.00 -8.79 -3.25
C PRO A 111 7.72 -8.21 -3.87
N LEU A 112 7.06 -7.30 -3.16
CA LEU A 112 5.84 -6.63 -3.61
C LEU A 112 6.16 -5.64 -4.72
N ARG A 113 7.17 -4.80 -4.51
CA ARG A 113 7.68 -3.83 -5.49
C ARG A 113 8.01 -4.52 -6.80
N ASP A 114 8.87 -5.53 -6.77
CA ASP A 114 9.36 -6.21 -7.97
C ASP A 114 8.23 -6.87 -8.77
N PHE A 115 7.18 -7.33 -8.06
CA PHE A 115 5.97 -7.84 -8.69
C PHE A 115 5.22 -6.75 -9.44
N PHE A 116 4.99 -5.59 -8.81
CA PHE A 116 4.20 -4.49 -9.37
C PHE A 116 4.94 -3.61 -10.38
N LEU A 117 6.29 -3.60 -10.38
CA LEU A 117 7.08 -2.90 -11.40
C LEU A 117 6.95 -3.52 -12.79
N ARG A 118 6.56 -4.80 -12.89
CA ARG A 118 6.37 -5.50 -14.16
C ARG A 118 4.91 -5.87 -14.38
N GLU A 119 4.27 -5.14 -15.29
CA GLU A 119 2.86 -5.35 -15.63
C GLU A 119 2.53 -6.79 -16.06
N ILE A 120 3.48 -7.47 -16.72
CA ILE A 120 3.33 -8.86 -17.17
C ILE A 120 2.99 -9.83 -16.02
N ASN A 121 3.40 -9.51 -14.78
CA ASN A 121 3.18 -10.36 -13.62
C ASN A 121 1.71 -10.44 -13.21
N TYR A 122 0.93 -9.37 -13.43
CA TYR A 122 -0.48 -9.30 -13.05
C TYR A 122 -1.44 -9.11 -14.24
N ALA A 123 -0.95 -8.75 -15.43
CA ALA A 123 -1.78 -8.57 -16.62
C ALA A 123 -2.51 -9.85 -17.08
N ARG A 124 -1.92 -11.02 -16.81
CA ARG A 124 -2.46 -12.33 -17.21
C ARG A 124 -3.41 -12.96 -16.20
N VAL A 125 -3.66 -12.30 -15.07
CA VAL A 125 -4.62 -12.79 -14.07
C VAL A 125 -5.99 -12.90 -14.74
N LYS A 126 -6.60 -14.09 -14.67
CA LYS A 126 -7.94 -14.35 -15.20
C LYS A 126 -8.94 -13.52 -14.40
N ARG A 127 -9.75 -12.75 -15.11
CA ARG A 127 -10.70 -11.81 -14.52
C ARG A 127 -12.14 -12.28 -14.78
N PRO A 128 -13.03 -12.22 -13.78
CA PRO A 128 -14.46 -12.31 -14.02
C PRO A 128 -14.91 -11.19 -14.97
N PRO A 129 -15.86 -11.43 -15.89
CA PRO A 129 -16.44 -10.37 -16.69
C PRO A 129 -17.11 -9.33 -15.78
N GLY A 130 -16.77 -8.05 -15.94
CA GLY A 130 -17.27 -6.96 -15.10
C GLY A 130 -16.48 -6.72 -13.80
N ASP A 131 -15.39 -7.46 -13.57
CA ASP A 131 -14.53 -7.24 -12.42
C ASP A 131 -13.78 -5.92 -12.54
N SER A 132 -14.25 -4.94 -11.76
CA SER A 132 -13.68 -3.62 -11.70
C SER A 132 -12.65 -3.52 -10.56
N SER A 133 -12.49 -4.55 -9.72
CA SER A 133 -11.57 -4.57 -8.56
C SER A 133 -10.10 -4.60 -9.00
N PHE A 134 -9.84 -5.19 -10.16
CA PHE A 134 -8.54 -5.19 -10.81
C PHE A 134 -8.01 -3.79 -11.11
N LEU A 135 -8.88 -2.76 -11.19
CA LEU A 135 -8.44 -1.38 -11.31
C LEU A 135 -7.51 -0.98 -10.15
N LEU A 136 -7.74 -1.49 -8.94
CA LEU A 136 -6.88 -1.26 -7.79
C LEU A 136 -5.45 -1.77 -8.03
N VAL A 137 -5.33 -2.98 -8.57
CA VAL A 137 -4.05 -3.63 -8.92
C VAL A 137 -3.33 -2.84 -10.03
N GLN A 138 -4.06 -2.41 -11.05
CA GLN A 138 -3.52 -1.62 -12.16
C GLN A 138 -3.00 -0.26 -11.67
N ARG A 139 -3.82 0.49 -10.93
CA ARG A 139 -3.43 1.82 -10.42
C ARG A 139 -2.29 1.73 -9.41
N PHE A 140 -2.27 0.70 -8.58
CA PHE A 140 -1.16 0.47 -7.66
C PHE A 140 0.15 0.17 -8.42
N GLY A 141 0.10 -0.68 -9.44
CA GLY A 141 1.27 -0.94 -10.30
C GLY A 141 1.73 0.28 -11.09
N GLU A 142 0.80 1.12 -11.59
CA GLU A 142 1.14 2.41 -12.21
C GLU A 142 1.84 3.35 -11.21
N LEU A 143 1.32 3.47 -9.98
CA LEU A 143 1.91 4.30 -8.95
C LEU A 143 3.32 3.82 -8.56
N MET A 144 3.50 2.50 -8.36
CA MET A 144 4.81 1.90 -8.07
C MET A 144 5.84 2.22 -9.14
N ARG A 145 5.47 2.09 -10.42
CA ARG A 145 6.35 2.37 -11.55
C ARG A 145 6.74 3.84 -11.63
N LYS A 146 5.84 4.76 -11.26
CA LYS A 146 6.10 6.20 -11.21
C LYS A 146 7.00 6.59 -10.03
N LEU A 147 6.79 6.00 -8.86
CA LEU A 147 7.64 6.24 -7.68
C LEU A 147 9.08 5.78 -7.92
N TRP A 148 9.25 4.60 -8.52
CA TRP A 148 10.57 4.04 -8.84
C TRP A 148 11.12 4.51 -10.20
N ASN A 149 10.51 5.51 -10.84
CA ASN A 149 10.98 6.02 -12.13
C ASN A 149 12.27 6.87 -11.96
N PRO A 150 13.41 6.46 -12.53
CA PRO A 150 14.65 7.23 -12.46
C PRO A 150 14.70 8.45 -13.38
N ARG A 151 13.68 8.69 -14.20
CA ARG A 151 13.58 9.77 -15.20
C ARG A 151 12.31 10.60 -15.03
N ASN A 152 11.84 10.81 -13.80
CA ASN A 152 10.68 11.65 -13.54
C ASN A 152 10.98 13.10 -13.90
N PHE A 153 9.94 13.80 -14.34
CA PHE A 153 10.01 15.24 -14.62
C PHE A 153 9.99 16.08 -13.35
N LYS A 154 9.41 15.55 -12.26
CA LYS A 154 9.25 16.19 -10.95
C LYS A 154 9.70 15.21 -9.86
N ALA A 155 10.23 15.72 -8.75
CA ALA A 155 10.61 14.91 -7.58
C ALA A 155 9.42 14.57 -6.64
N HIS A 156 8.20 14.54 -7.17
CA HIS A 156 6.99 14.12 -6.48
C HIS A 156 6.02 13.46 -7.47
N VAL A 157 5.13 12.60 -6.98
CA VAL A 157 4.11 11.90 -7.76
C VAL A 157 2.75 12.08 -7.11
N SER A 158 1.73 12.36 -7.90
CA SER A 158 0.36 12.46 -7.40
C SER A 158 -0.31 11.08 -7.32
N PRO A 159 -0.76 10.64 -6.12
CA PRO A 159 -1.48 9.37 -5.97
C PRO A 159 -2.96 9.47 -6.34
N HIS A 160 -3.42 10.56 -6.97
CA HIS A 160 -4.84 10.85 -7.20
C HIS A 160 -5.61 9.67 -7.83
N GLU A 161 -5.13 9.09 -8.93
CA GLU A 161 -5.78 7.96 -9.60
C GLU A 161 -5.88 6.72 -8.70
N MET A 162 -4.84 6.48 -7.90
CA MET A 162 -4.82 5.39 -6.93
C MET A 162 -5.87 5.62 -5.84
N LEU A 163 -5.94 6.85 -5.32
CA LEU A 163 -6.91 7.23 -4.29
C LEU A 163 -8.35 7.18 -4.80
N GLN A 164 -8.59 7.55 -6.06
CA GLN A 164 -9.90 7.38 -6.69
C GLN A 164 -10.31 5.90 -6.77
N ALA A 165 -9.39 5.01 -7.16
CA ALA A 165 -9.64 3.58 -7.14
C ALA A 165 -9.94 3.09 -5.71
N VAL A 166 -9.18 3.55 -4.71
CA VAL A 166 -9.42 3.25 -3.29
C VAL A 166 -10.81 3.69 -2.85
N VAL A 167 -11.21 4.92 -3.14
CA VAL A 167 -12.53 5.46 -2.76
C VAL A 167 -13.66 4.62 -3.37
N LEU A 168 -13.52 4.26 -4.66
CA LEU A 168 -14.51 3.48 -5.38
C LEU A 168 -14.68 2.08 -4.76
N TRP A 169 -13.55 1.38 -4.53
CA TRP A 169 -13.55 -0.01 -4.04
C TRP A 169 -13.85 -0.15 -2.55
N SER A 170 -13.49 0.87 -1.78
CA SER A 170 -13.80 0.92 -0.36
C SER A 170 -15.24 1.35 -0.08
N ARG A 171 -16.07 1.55 -1.13
CA ARG A 171 -17.44 2.07 -1.02
C ARG A 171 -17.47 3.38 -0.23
N LYS A 172 -16.51 4.27 -0.51
CA LYS A 172 -16.30 5.55 0.18
C LYS A 172 -15.94 5.44 1.67
N LYS A 173 -15.45 4.28 2.15
CA LYS A 173 -14.90 4.15 3.51
C LYS A 173 -13.60 4.95 3.66
N PHE A 174 -12.69 4.83 2.69
CA PHE A 174 -11.40 5.54 2.68
C PHE A 174 -11.46 6.70 1.71
N GLN A 175 -11.87 7.86 2.21
CA GLN A 175 -11.92 9.10 1.44
C GLN A 175 -10.60 9.86 1.59
N PHE A 176 -10.19 10.61 0.55
CA PHE A 176 -9.04 11.51 0.66
C PHE A 176 -9.43 12.90 1.17
N THR A 177 -10.73 13.19 1.32
CA THR A 177 -11.27 14.42 1.92
C THR A 177 -11.31 14.39 3.45
N LYS A 178 -11.34 13.20 4.04
CA LYS A 178 -11.37 12.97 5.49
C LYS A 178 -10.24 12.02 5.86
N GLN A 179 -9.49 12.37 6.90
CA GLN A 179 -8.44 11.51 7.41
C GLN A 179 -9.01 10.19 7.94
N GLY A 180 -8.33 9.09 7.65
CA GLY A 180 -8.65 7.76 8.14
C GLY A 180 -7.49 7.18 8.95
N ASP A 181 -7.72 6.00 9.54
CA ASP A 181 -6.69 5.27 10.25
C ASP A 181 -5.77 4.50 9.26
N PRO A 182 -4.44 4.63 9.34
CA PRO A 182 -3.51 3.92 8.46
C PRO A 182 -3.58 2.39 8.58
N ILE A 183 -3.83 1.84 9.78
CA ILE A 183 -3.90 0.40 10.01
C ILE A 183 -5.21 -0.17 9.46
N ASP A 184 -6.32 0.55 9.62
CA ASP A 184 -7.58 0.18 8.97
C ASP A 184 -7.44 0.16 7.44
N PHE A 185 -6.76 1.17 6.90
CA PHE A 185 -6.47 1.24 5.47
C PHE A 185 -5.56 0.09 5.02
N LEU A 186 -4.45 -0.16 5.72
CA LEU A 186 -3.53 -1.27 5.44
C LEU A 186 -4.26 -2.62 5.42
N SER A 187 -5.07 -2.88 6.45
CA SER A 187 -5.83 -4.12 6.59
C SER A 187 -6.78 -4.33 5.42
N TRP A 188 -7.56 -3.31 5.08
CA TRP A 188 -8.44 -3.38 3.93
C TRP A 188 -7.67 -3.50 2.62
N PHE A 189 -6.58 -2.75 2.46
CA PHE A 189 -5.85 -2.62 1.21
C PHE A 189 -5.13 -3.92 0.83
N LEU A 190 -4.45 -4.58 1.77
CA LEU A 190 -3.81 -5.88 1.53
C LEU A 190 -4.84 -6.96 1.17
N ASN A 191 -5.98 -7.00 1.89
CA ASN A 191 -7.05 -7.94 1.59
C ASN A 191 -7.70 -7.66 0.23
N ALA A 192 -7.95 -6.39 -0.11
CA ALA A 192 -8.51 -5.99 -1.39
C ALA A 192 -7.57 -6.34 -2.55
N LEU A 193 -6.26 -6.12 -2.40
CA LEU A 193 -5.27 -6.54 -3.39
C LEU A 193 -5.19 -8.06 -3.53
N HIS A 194 -5.23 -8.81 -2.42
CA HIS A 194 -5.24 -10.27 -2.46
C HIS A 194 -6.43 -10.79 -3.26
N ILE A 195 -7.63 -10.27 -2.99
CA ILE A 195 -8.86 -10.66 -3.70
C ILE A 195 -8.79 -10.25 -5.19
N ALA A 196 -8.36 -9.02 -5.49
CA ALA A 196 -8.28 -8.51 -6.85
C ALA A 196 -7.21 -9.23 -7.71
N LEU A 197 -6.22 -9.86 -7.08
CA LEU A 197 -5.25 -10.74 -7.73
C LEU A 197 -5.76 -12.19 -7.89
N ASN A 198 -7.03 -12.44 -7.61
CA ASN A 198 -7.65 -13.78 -7.59
C ASN A 198 -6.95 -14.72 -6.59
N GLY A 199 -6.49 -14.16 -5.47
CA GLY A 199 -5.93 -14.91 -4.36
C GLY A 199 -6.95 -15.86 -3.75
N ASN A 200 -6.47 -16.99 -3.26
CA ASN A 200 -7.27 -17.99 -2.58
C ASN A 200 -6.64 -18.32 -1.21
N LYS A 201 -7.18 -19.31 -0.50
CA LYS A 201 -6.69 -19.68 0.84
C LYS A 201 -5.26 -20.21 0.85
N ASN A 202 -4.67 -20.55 -0.30
CA ASN A 202 -3.30 -21.04 -0.38
C ASN A 202 -2.30 -19.88 -0.16
N PRO A 203 -1.24 -20.09 0.64
CA PRO A 203 -0.20 -19.09 0.89
C PRO A 203 0.46 -18.55 -0.39
N GLU A 204 0.66 -19.41 -1.40
CA GLU A 204 1.29 -19.06 -2.68
C GLU A 204 0.33 -18.49 -3.72
N SER A 205 -0.91 -18.20 -3.35
CA SER A 205 -1.94 -17.79 -4.31
C SER A 205 -1.78 -16.36 -4.83
N SER A 206 -1.20 -15.48 -4.03
CA SER A 206 -0.91 -14.10 -4.43
C SER A 206 0.36 -13.60 -3.80
N ILE A 207 0.95 -12.56 -4.43
CA ILE A 207 2.15 -11.90 -3.90
C ILE A 207 1.92 -11.39 -2.47
N ILE A 208 0.70 -10.99 -2.14
CA ILE A 208 0.35 -10.48 -0.80
C ILE A 208 0.53 -11.58 0.24
N TYR A 209 -0.02 -12.77 0.01
CA TYR A 209 0.11 -13.85 0.98
C TYR A 209 1.54 -14.38 1.05
N ARG A 210 2.22 -14.52 -0.09
CA ARG A 210 3.64 -14.92 -0.09
C ARG A 210 4.55 -13.96 0.68
N THR A 211 4.19 -12.67 0.74
CA THR A 211 5.03 -11.64 1.36
C THR A 211 4.65 -11.38 2.82
N PHE A 212 3.36 -11.36 3.16
CA PHE A 212 2.87 -10.89 4.45
C PHE A 212 2.14 -11.95 5.29
N LEU A 213 1.75 -13.09 4.71
CA LEU A 213 0.98 -14.09 5.44
C LEU A 213 1.87 -14.78 6.48
N GLY A 214 1.57 -14.56 7.74
CA GLY A 214 2.05 -15.37 8.85
C GLY A 214 0.95 -16.29 9.39
N ALA A 215 1.35 -17.24 10.23
CA ALA A 215 0.44 -18.11 10.97
C ALA A 215 0.73 -17.98 12.46
N MET A 216 -0.31 -17.79 13.27
CA MET A 216 -0.21 -17.70 14.72
C MET A 216 -1.08 -18.78 15.35
N ARG A 217 -0.51 -19.50 16.31
CA ARG A 217 -1.24 -20.43 17.16
C ARG A 217 -1.74 -19.70 18.39
N ILE A 218 -3.04 -19.59 18.53
CA ILE A 218 -3.69 -18.91 19.65
C ILE A 218 -4.19 -19.97 20.63
N ARG A 219 -3.75 -19.87 21.88
CA ARG A 219 -4.26 -20.66 22.99
C ARG A 219 -5.22 -19.78 23.79
N THR A 220 -6.47 -20.19 23.89
CA THR A 220 -7.52 -19.43 24.59
C THR A 220 -8.07 -20.25 25.74
N ARG A 221 -8.09 -19.67 26.94
CA ARG A 221 -8.72 -20.22 28.14
C ARG A 221 -9.74 -19.22 28.68
N LYS A 222 -10.98 -19.65 28.90
CA LYS A 222 -11.97 -18.84 29.62
C LYS A 222 -11.63 -18.81 31.10
N ILE A 223 -11.82 -17.66 31.75
CA ILE A 223 -11.59 -17.50 33.18
C ILE A 223 -12.97 -17.50 33.87
N PRO A 224 -13.22 -18.34 34.88
CA PRO A 224 -14.46 -18.32 35.64
C PRO A 224 -14.68 -16.97 36.34
N PRO A 225 -15.93 -16.51 36.50
CA PRO A 225 -16.25 -15.30 37.25
C PRO A 225 -15.60 -15.30 38.63
N VAL A 226 -14.99 -14.17 39.02
CA VAL A 226 -14.28 -14.01 40.30
C VAL A 226 -15.24 -14.01 41.49
N GLU A 227 -16.53 -13.75 41.26
CA GLU A 227 -17.60 -13.67 42.26
C GLU A 227 -18.05 -15.05 42.82
N LEU A 228 -17.65 -16.16 42.17
CA LEU A 228 -18.05 -17.51 42.56
C LEU A 228 -17.19 -18.07 43.69
N GLU A 229 -17.77 -18.92 44.54
CA GLU A 229 -17.03 -19.64 45.59
C GLU A 229 -15.94 -20.55 44.99
N GLU A 230 -14.83 -20.75 45.71
CA GLU A 230 -13.68 -21.55 45.24
C GLU A 230 -14.06 -22.97 44.80
N ARG A 231 -15.03 -23.60 45.47
CA ARG A 231 -15.54 -24.92 45.11
C ARG A 231 -16.21 -24.91 43.73
N GLN A 232 -17.14 -23.98 43.52
CA GLN A 232 -17.84 -23.82 42.25
C GLN A 232 -16.87 -23.45 41.11
N ARG A 233 -15.87 -22.61 41.41
CA ARG A 233 -14.81 -22.27 40.46
C ARG A 233 -13.97 -23.48 40.06
N SER A 234 -13.63 -24.34 41.02
CA SER A 234 -12.88 -25.58 40.77
C SER A 234 -13.69 -26.57 39.93
N GLU A 235 -15.01 -26.68 40.18
CA GLU A 235 -15.92 -27.49 39.38
C GLU A 235 -16.04 -26.97 37.94
N LEU A 236 -16.14 -25.65 37.73
CA LEU A 236 -16.20 -25.04 36.40
C LEU A 236 -14.92 -25.25 35.59
N LEU A 237 -13.74 -25.20 36.23
CA LEU A 237 -12.46 -25.47 35.57
C LEU A 237 -12.35 -26.90 35.00
N LEU A 238 -13.11 -27.86 35.56
CA LEU A 238 -13.16 -29.24 35.06
C LEU A 238 -14.06 -29.38 33.83
N THR A 239 -14.95 -28.42 33.56
CA THR A 239 -15.82 -28.47 32.38
C THR A 239 -15.05 -28.13 31.11
N GLN A 240 -15.45 -28.74 29.98
CA GLN A 240 -14.80 -28.52 28.68
C GLN A 240 -14.81 -27.05 28.23
N GLU A 241 -15.74 -26.23 28.72
CA GLU A 241 -15.83 -24.81 28.38
C GLU A 241 -14.63 -23.99 28.89
N TYR A 242 -14.06 -24.37 30.04
CA TYR A 242 -12.95 -23.66 30.69
C TYR A 242 -11.59 -24.32 30.40
N GLN A 243 -11.58 -25.39 29.61
CA GLN A 243 -10.34 -25.99 29.13
C GLN A 243 -9.69 -25.11 28.05
N GLU A 244 -8.38 -25.28 27.90
CA GLU A 244 -7.61 -24.56 26.89
C GLU A 244 -8.01 -25.04 25.49
N SER A 245 -8.38 -24.08 24.63
CA SER A 245 -8.65 -24.32 23.22
C SER A 245 -7.50 -23.78 22.37
N VAL A 246 -7.11 -24.54 21.35
CA VAL A 246 -6.03 -24.17 20.42
C VAL A 246 -6.63 -23.90 19.05
N ALA A 247 -6.37 -22.72 18.49
CA ALA A 247 -6.80 -22.34 17.15
C ALA A 247 -5.62 -21.75 16.37
N ASP A 248 -5.39 -22.24 15.16
CA ASP A 248 -4.42 -21.67 14.23
C ASP A 248 -5.11 -20.57 13.39
N SER A 249 -4.57 -19.35 13.43
CA SER A 249 -5.12 -18.18 12.76
C SER A 249 -4.08 -17.49 11.86
N PRO A 250 -4.39 -17.22 10.58
CA PRO A 250 -3.50 -16.46 9.72
C PRO A 250 -3.53 -14.97 10.08
N PHE A 251 -2.40 -14.28 9.89
CA PHE A 251 -2.31 -12.83 10.04
C PHE A 251 -1.52 -12.19 8.89
N LEU A 252 -1.80 -10.92 8.61
CA LEU A 252 -1.04 -10.11 7.65
C LEU A 252 -0.13 -9.08 8.35
N TYR A 253 -0.44 -8.75 9.60
CA TYR A 253 0.32 -7.85 10.45
C TYR A 253 0.08 -8.23 11.92
N LEU A 254 1.05 -7.93 12.79
CA LEU A 254 0.95 -8.17 14.22
C LEU A 254 0.51 -6.90 14.94
N THR A 255 -0.58 -6.99 15.70
CA THR A 255 -1.05 -5.88 16.55
C THR A 255 -0.30 -5.90 17.87
N CYS A 256 0.60 -4.94 18.04
CA CYS A 256 1.34 -4.71 19.27
C CYS A 256 0.57 -3.72 20.14
N ASP A 257 0.11 -4.16 21.30
CA ASP A 257 -0.70 -3.32 22.18
C ASP A 257 0.20 -2.55 23.15
N LEU A 258 0.15 -1.22 23.08
CA LEU A 258 0.87 -0.37 24.03
C LEU A 258 0.22 -0.47 25.43
N PRO A 259 1.02 -0.47 26.51
CA PRO A 259 0.48 -0.33 27.85
C PRO A 259 -0.25 1.03 27.98
N PRO A 260 -1.26 1.12 28.84
CA PRO A 260 -1.96 2.38 29.07
C PRO A 260 -0.97 3.45 29.53
N PRO A 261 -1.18 4.72 29.14
CA PRO A 261 -0.33 5.81 29.60
C PRO A 261 -0.35 5.87 31.13
N PRO A 262 0.80 6.07 31.79
CA PRO A 262 0.84 6.17 33.24
C PRO A 262 -0.06 7.31 33.71
N LEU A 263 -0.93 7.04 34.68
CA LEU A 263 -1.88 8.03 35.20
C LEU A 263 -1.20 9.18 35.96
N PHE A 264 0.02 8.94 36.45
CA PHE A 264 0.83 9.91 37.17
C PHE A 264 2.08 10.25 36.37
N LYS A 265 2.44 11.53 36.37
CA LYS A 265 3.72 12.00 35.83
C LYS A 265 4.80 11.71 36.87
N ASP A 266 5.96 11.21 36.44
CA ASP A 266 7.12 11.08 37.32
C ASP A 266 7.49 12.45 37.93
N GLU A 267 7.97 12.45 39.18
CA GLU A 267 8.43 13.68 39.88
C GLU A 267 9.57 14.39 39.12
N ILE A 268 10.27 13.66 38.25
CA ILE A 268 11.36 14.13 37.40
C ILE A 268 10.76 14.40 36.01
N MET A 269 10.33 15.64 35.78
CA MET A 269 9.67 16.11 34.55
C MET A 269 10.50 16.02 33.25
N GLU A 270 11.60 15.27 33.22
CA GLU A 270 12.49 15.20 32.05
C GLU A 270 12.02 14.18 30.99
N ASN A 271 11.21 13.18 31.35
CA ASN A 271 10.66 12.18 30.40
C ASN A 271 9.12 12.12 30.45
N ILE A 272 8.47 13.08 29.78
CA ILE A 272 7.00 13.20 29.73
C ILE A 272 6.35 12.09 28.87
N ILE A 273 7.10 11.46 27.96
CA ILE A 273 6.58 10.48 27.00
C ILE A 273 6.92 9.06 27.49
N PRO A 274 5.92 8.17 27.69
CA PRO A 274 6.17 6.80 28.10
C PRO A 274 6.94 6.06 27.01
N GLN A 275 8.01 5.37 27.41
CA GLN A 275 8.84 4.56 26.52
C GLN A 275 8.64 3.09 26.83
N VAL A 276 8.45 2.28 25.78
CA VAL A 276 8.25 0.83 25.90
C VAL A 276 9.16 0.16 24.89
N ASN A 277 9.92 -0.83 25.35
CA ASN A 277 10.78 -1.61 24.47
C ASN A 277 9.93 -2.49 23.55
N LEU A 278 10.28 -2.55 22.26
CA LEU A 278 9.61 -3.42 21.28
C LEU A 278 9.62 -4.89 21.71
N PHE A 279 10.71 -5.36 22.33
CA PHE A 279 10.77 -6.74 22.85
C PHE A 279 9.67 -7.03 23.87
N THR A 280 9.35 -6.06 24.74
CA THR A 280 8.27 -6.17 25.73
C THR A 280 6.90 -6.26 25.07
N LEU A 281 6.70 -5.62 23.92
CA LEU A 281 5.45 -5.74 23.17
C LEU A 281 5.33 -7.09 22.46
N LEU A 282 6.47 -7.62 21.99
CA LEU A 282 6.53 -8.90 21.28
C LEU A 282 6.41 -10.11 22.21
N THR A 283 6.57 -9.96 23.52
CA THR A 283 6.33 -11.06 24.47
C THR A 283 4.89 -11.57 24.40
N LYS A 284 3.92 -10.74 23.99
CA LYS A 284 2.56 -11.17 23.68
C LYS A 284 2.49 -12.40 22.76
N PHE A 285 3.48 -12.60 21.89
CA PHE A 285 3.50 -13.65 20.88
C PHE A 285 4.47 -14.81 21.20
N ASN A 286 5.02 -14.88 22.42
CA ASN A 286 5.99 -15.92 22.80
C ASN A 286 5.36 -17.26 23.23
N GLY A 287 4.04 -17.29 23.46
CA GLY A 287 3.32 -18.49 23.94
C GLY A 287 3.40 -18.74 25.45
N GLU A 288 4.06 -17.85 26.20
CA GLU A 288 4.16 -17.86 27.66
C GLU A 288 3.35 -16.73 28.31
N THR A 289 3.36 -15.53 27.70
CA THR A 289 2.67 -14.37 28.23
C THR A 289 1.16 -14.46 27.94
N GLU A 290 0.37 -14.55 29.01
CA GLU A 290 -1.08 -14.51 28.91
C GLU A 290 -1.56 -13.06 28.78
N LYS A 291 -2.54 -12.83 27.89
CA LYS A 291 -3.23 -11.56 27.77
C LYS A 291 -4.71 -11.74 28.07
N GLU A 292 -5.21 -10.94 29.01
CA GLU A 292 -6.63 -10.95 29.36
C GLU A 292 -7.46 -10.18 28.32
N TYR A 293 -8.54 -10.81 27.87
CA TYR A 293 -9.53 -10.20 27.01
C TYR A 293 -10.88 -10.25 27.73
N LYS A 294 -11.56 -9.10 27.83
CA LYS A 294 -12.94 -9.06 28.28
C LYS A 294 -13.81 -9.80 27.25
N THR A 295 -14.48 -10.88 27.68
CA THR A 295 -15.44 -11.62 26.85
C THR A 295 -16.78 -10.91 26.69
N TYR A 296 -17.04 -9.87 27.48
CA TYR A 296 -18.23 -9.04 27.35
C TYR A 296 -18.01 -7.90 26.35
N LYS A 297 -18.93 -7.82 25.38
CA LYS A 297 -19.21 -6.60 24.64
C LYS A 297 -19.67 -5.53 25.64
N GLU A 298 -18.76 -4.71 26.15
CA GLU A 298 -19.14 -3.40 26.67
C GLU A 298 -19.51 -2.52 25.45
N ASN A 299 -20.70 -2.78 24.88
CA ASN A 299 -21.41 -1.80 24.09
C ASN A 299 -22.04 -0.83 25.10
N PHE A 300 -21.39 0.30 25.33
CA PHE A 300 -22.02 1.52 25.82
C PHE A 300 -21.55 2.68 24.95
#